data_AF-A0A354CHT9-F1
#
_entry.id   AF-A0A354CHT9-F1
#
_cell.length_a   1.000
_cell.length_b   1.000
_cell.length_c   1.000
_cell.angle_alpha   90.00
_cell.angle_beta   90.00
_cell.angle_gamma   90.00
#
_symmetry.space_group_name_H-M   'P 1'
#
loop_
_entity.id
_entity.type
_entity.pdbx_description
1 polymer ?
#
loop_
_entity_poly.entity_id
_entity_poly.type
_entity_poly.pdbx_seq_one_letter_code
_entity_poly.pdbx_strand_id
1 'polypeptide(L)'
;RGADDEQDAEFEKALLNDPKERAEHTMLVDLGRNDVGRVCSAGSVKVTDFMRVERYSKLMHLVSDVEGTLRDGKNPVDALMSVLPAGTLSGAPKVKAMDIIDSLENVKRGLYGGTVGYLAFNGDIDTCIAIRTVLFRNGKAYVQAGAGIVYDSIPEKEYEETVRKASAVINAIKMAGE
;
A
#
# COMPACT_ATOMS: atom_id res chain seq x y z
N ARG A 1 -11.29 -8.40 12.36
CA ARG A 1 -11.56 -9.83 12.61
C ARG A 1 -12.62 -9.89 13.69
N GLY A 2 -13.60 -10.79 13.56
CA GLY A 2 -14.61 -11.10 14.55
C GLY A 2 -14.04 -11.91 15.71
N ALA A 3 -14.83 -12.02 16.77
CA ALA A 3 -14.55 -12.85 17.92
C ALA A 3 -14.68 -14.36 17.61
N ASP A 4 -15.47 -14.69 16.58
CA ASP A 4 -15.74 -16.04 16.10
C ASP A 4 -15.92 -16.04 14.56
N ASP A 5 -16.07 -17.23 14.00
CA ASP A 5 -16.18 -17.43 12.54
C ASP A 5 -17.46 -16.82 11.95
N GLU A 6 -18.55 -16.77 12.72
CA GLU A 6 -19.82 -16.20 12.28
C GLU A 6 -19.69 -14.68 12.13
N GLN A 7 -19.13 -14.01 13.14
CA GLN A 7 -18.86 -12.58 13.10
C GLN A 7 -17.79 -12.22 12.07
N ASP A 8 -16.79 -13.09 11.85
CA ASP A 8 -15.81 -12.91 10.77
C ASP A 8 -16.49 -12.94 9.39
N ALA A 9 -17.44 -13.85 9.17
CA ALA A 9 -18.20 -13.93 7.93
C ALA A 9 -19.13 -12.72 7.74
N GLU A 10 -19.72 -12.21 8.82
CA GLU A 10 -20.49 -10.95 8.80
C GLU A 10 -19.62 -9.77 8.39
N PHE A 11 -18.42 -9.63 8.98
CA PHE A 11 -17.49 -8.56 8.63
C PHE A 11 -16.96 -8.66 7.20
N GLU A 12 -16.68 -9.88 6.72
CA GLU A 12 -16.33 -10.10 5.31
C GLU A 12 -17.46 -9.64 4.38
N LYS A 13 -18.70 -10.04 4.68
CA LYS A 13 -19.87 -9.63 3.90
C LYS A 13 -20.08 -8.12 3.95
N ALA A 14 -19.88 -7.49 5.10
CA ALA A 14 -19.97 -6.04 5.24
C ALA A 14 -18.92 -5.34 4.37
N LEU A 15 -17.65 -5.77 4.44
CA LEU A 15 -16.56 -5.21 3.64
C LEU A 15 -16.81 -5.36 2.13
N LEU A 16 -17.26 -6.55 1.69
CA LEU A 16 -17.57 -6.81 0.29
C LEU A 16 -18.75 -5.99 -0.24
N ASN A 17 -19.63 -5.51 0.63
CA ASN A 17 -20.80 -4.72 0.25
C ASN A 17 -20.65 -3.24 0.56
N ASP A 18 -19.53 -2.81 1.15
CA ASP A 18 -19.27 -1.40 1.43
C ASP A 18 -18.96 -0.66 0.11
N PRO A 19 -19.84 0.24 -0.35
CA PRO A 19 -19.64 0.93 -1.62
C PRO A 19 -18.39 1.84 -1.60
N LYS A 20 -18.00 2.37 -0.44
CA LYS A 20 -16.82 3.23 -0.30
C LYS A 20 -15.54 2.42 -0.49
N GLU A 21 -15.38 1.35 0.28
CA GLU A 21 -14.20 0.47 0.21
C GLU A 21 -14.03 -0.13 -1.20
N ARG A 22 -15.13 -0.56 -1.83
CA ARG A 22 -15.10 -1.07 -3.21
C ARG A 22 -14.67 -0.01 -4.21
N ALA A 23 -15.13 1.23 -4.07
CA ALA A 23 -14.80 2.32 -4.97
C ALA A 23 -13.32 2.71 -4.85
N GLU A 24 -12.83 2.85 -3.61
CA GLU A 24 -11.41 3.11 -3.34
C GLU A 24 -10.51 1.99 -3.87
N HIS A 25 -10.90 0.74 -3.64
CA HIS A 25 -10.17 -0.43 -4.16
C HIS A 25 -10.13 -0.45 -5.69
N THR A 26 -11.27 -0.23 -6.35
CA THR A 26 -11.35 -0.22 -7.82
C THR A 26 -10.47 0.87 -8.41
N MET A 27 -10.48 2.07 -7.83
CA MET A 27 -9.60 3.17 -8.24
C MET A 27 -8.11 2.78 -8.15
N LEU A 28 -7.70 2.10 -7.07
CA LEU A 28 -6.32 1.64 -6.91
C LEU A 28 -5.94 0.53 -7.88
N VAL A 29 -6.87 -0.38 -8.19
CA VAL A 29 -6.67 -1.40 -9.24
C VAL A 29 -6.46 -0.74 -10.60
N ASP A 30 -7.28 0.25 -10.96
CA ASP A 30 -7.12 0.95 -12.24
C ASP A 30 -5.82 1.75 -12.31
N LEU A 31 -5.39 2.36 -11.20
CA LEU A 31 -4.06 2.98 -11.11
C LEU A 31 -2.95 1.94 -11.31
N GLY A 32 -3.04 0.79 -10.66
CA GLY A 32 -2.09 -0.31 -10.81
C GLY A 32 -2.03 -0.84 -12.25
N ARG A 33 -3.17 -0.98 -12.92
CA ARG A 33 -3.24 -1.34 -14.35
C ARG A 33 -2.56 -0.31 -15.24
N ASN A 34 -2.74 0.98 -14.95
CA ASN A 34 -2.07 2.05 -15.68
C ASN A 34 -0.54 1.97 -15.51
N ASP A 35 -0.09 1.77 -14.28
CA ASP A 35 1.34 1.71 -13.95
C ASP A 35 2.03 0.51 -14.57
N VAL A 36 1.43 -0.69 -14.48
CA VAL A 36 1.91 -1.92 -15.14
C VAL A 36 1.89 -1.75 -16.67
N GLY A 37 0.83 -1.14 -17.22
CA GLY A 37 0.68 -0.91 -18.66
C GLY A 37 1.75 -0.04 -19.30
N ARG A 38 2.47 0.79 -18.54
CA ARG A 38 3.57 1.64 -19.08
C ARG A 38 4.77 0.83 -19.58
N VAL A 39 4.95 -0.40 -19.08
CA VAL A 39 6.13 -1.23 -19.35
C VAL A 39 5.78 -2.61 -19.91
N CYS A 40 4.50 -2.97 -19.94
CA CYS A 40 4.03 -4.24 -20.47
C CYS A 40 3.63 -4.16 -21.94
N SER A 41 3.61 -5.32 -22.61
CA SER A 41 3.14 -5.47 -23.99
C SER A 41 1.65 -5.15 -24.10
N ALA A 42 1.24 -4.54 -25.21
CA ALA A 42 -0.16 -4.19 -25.44
C ALA A 42 -1.06 -5.44 -25.35
N GLY A 43 -2.18 -5.33 -24.62
CA GLY A 43 -3.12 -6.43 -24.41
C GLY A 43 -2.69 -7.48 -23.36
N SER A 44 -1.48 -7.39 -22.79
CA SER A 44 -1.00 -8.36 -21.80
C SER A 44 -1.46 -8.06 -20.37
N VAL A 45 -1.86 -6.81 -20.07
CA VAL A 45 -2.23 -6.39 -18.72
C VAL A 45 -3.63 -6.88 -18.36
N LYS A 46 -3.72 -7.69 -17.30
CA LYS A 46 -4.95 -8.32 -16.82
C LYS A 46 -5.05 -8.19 -15.30
N VAL A 47 -6.28 -8.13 -14.81
CA VAL A 47 -6.57 -8.34 -13.39
C VAL A 47 -6.90 -9.82 -13.25
N THR A 48 -6.02 -10.60 -12.63
CA THR A 48 -6.18 -12.06 -12.54
C THR A 48 -7.08 -12.49 -11.40
N ASP A 49 -7.11 -11.70 -10.34
CA ASP A 49 -8.04 -11.86 -9.23
C ASP A 49 -8.52 -10.46 -8.81
N PHE A 50 -9.84 -10.31 -8.67
CA PHE A 50 -10.46 -9.02 -8.45
C PHE A 50 -11.29 -9.04 -7.18
N MET A 51 -10.91 -8.18 -6.23
CA MET A 51 -11.70 -7.86 -5.06
C MET A 51 -12.03 -9.08 -4.20
N ARG A 52 -11.04 -9.96 -4.00
CA ARG A 52 -11.10 -11.02 -2.99
C ARG A 52 -10.91 -10.44 -1.60
N VAL A 53 -11.48 -11.07 -0.59
CA VAL A 53 -11.18 -10.74 0.81
C VAL A 53 -10.01 -11.58 1.29
N GLU A 54 -8.97 -10.90 1.77
CA GLU A 54 -7.84 -11.55 2.41
C GLU A 54 -7.85 -11.28 3.91
N ARG A 55 -7.74 -12.36 4.69
CA ARG A 55 -7.79 -12.33 6.16
C ARG A 55 -6.38 -12.27 6.73
N TYR A 56 -6.14 -11.25 7.54
CA TYR A 56 -4.92 -11.11 8.33
C TYR A 56 -5.21 -11.37 9.81
N SER A 57 -4.17 -11.38 10.65
CA SER A 57 -4.27 -11.67 12.08
C SER A 57 -5.23 -10.75 12.83
N LYS A 58 -5.35 -9.48 12.43
CA LYS A 58 -6.18 -8.46 13.13
C LYS A 58 -7.26 -7.82 12.26
N LEU A 59 -7.18 -7.95 10.94
CA LEU A 59 -8.04 -7.23 10.00
C LEU A 59 -8.29 -8.05 8.72
N MET A 60 -9.13 -7.52 7.83
CA MET A 60 -9.34 -8.05 6.48
C MET A 60 -9.19 -6.92 5.47
N HIS A 61 -8.78 -7.24 4.25
CA HIS A 61 -8.66 -6.27 3.15
C HIS A 61 -9.26 -6.82 1.87
N LEU A 62 -9.76 -5.91 1.02
CA LEU A 62 -9.98 -6.21 -0.40
C LEU A 62 -8.62 -6.26 -1.09
N VAL A 63 -8.40 -7.30 -1.88
CA VAL A 63 -7.14 -7.54 -2.60
C VAL A 63 -7.45 -7.89 -4.04
N SER A 64 -6.60 -7.40 -4.94
CA SER A 64 -6.63 -7.74 -6.37
C SER A 64 -5.21 -7.89 -6.88
N ASP A 65 -5.03 -8.77 -7.86
CA ASP A 65 -3.75 -9.01 -8.52
C ASP A 65 -3.78 -8.43 -9.93
N VAL A 66 -2.76 -7.63 -10.26
CA VAL A 66 -2.57 -7.03 -11.59
C VAL A 66 -1.29 -7.59 -12.18
N GLU A 67 -1.42 -8.28 -13.31
CA GLU A 67 -0.31 -8.93 -14.00
C GLU A 67 -0.16 -8.37 -15.42
N GLY A 68 1.06 -8.39 -15.94
CA GLY A 68 1.35 -8.06 -17.33
C GLY A 68 2.67 -8.66 -17.79
N THR A 69 2.83 -8.84 -19.10
CA THR A 69 4.08 -9.33 -19.69
C THR A 69 4.95 -8.14 -20.02
N LEU A 70 6.16 -8.05 -19.46
CA LEU A 70 7.13 -7.00 -19.83
C LEU A 70 7.35 -7.00 -21.34
N ARG A 71 7.36 -5.81 -21.94
CA ARG A 71 7.64 -5.66 -23.38
C ARG A 71 9.13 -5.80 -23.67
N ASP A 72 9.44 -6.11 -24.93
CA ASP A 72 10.82 -6.18 -25.40
C ASP A 72 11.60 -4.90 -25.07
N GLY A 73 12.84 -5.07 -24.60
CA GLY A 73 13.71 -3.96 -24.19
C GLY A 73 13.41 -3.37 -22.82
N LYS A 74 12.42 -3.89 -22.07
CA LYS A 74 12.19 -3.57 -20.65
C LYS A 74 12.80 -4.62 -19.74
N ASN A 75 13.21 -4.18 -18.56
CA ASN A 75 13.78 -5.04 -17.53
C ASN A 75 12.96 -4.97 -16.22
N PRO A 76 13.23 -5.85 -15.26
CA PRO A 76 12.52 -5.89 -13.98
C PRO A 76 12.61 -4.58 -13.18
N VAL A 77 13.69 -3.80 -13.31
CA VAL A 77 13.81 -2.49 -12.66
C VAL A 77 12.87 -1.46 -13.31
N ASP A 78 12.68 -1.50 -14.64
CA ASP A 78 11.63 -0.70 -15.29
C ASP A 78 10.24 -1.00 -14.72
N ALA A 79 9.96 -2.29 -14.43
CA ALA A 79 8.71 -2.73 -13.81
C ALA A 79 8.52 -2.12 -12.41
N LEU A 80 9.55 -2.21 -11.57
CA LEU A 80 9.52 -1.62 -10.24
C LEU A 80 9.32 -0.10 -10.30
N MET A 81 10.04 0.58 -11.20
CA MET A 81 9.94 2.04 -11.34
C MET A 81 8.61 2.51 -11.94
N SER A 82 7.87 1.65 -12.64
CA SER A 82 6.56 2.05 -13.18
C SER A 82 5.48 2.07 -12.10
N VAL A 83 5.60 1.24 -11.06
CA VAL A 83 4.62 1.13 -9.98
C VAL A 83 4.93 2.01 -8.77
N LEU A 84 6.19 2.40 -8.57
CA LEU A 84 6.58 3.24 -7.43
C LEU A 84 6.34 4.76 -7.66
N PRO A 85 6.03 5.52 -6.59
CA PRO A 85 5.55 5.02 -5.30
C PRO A 85 4.17 4.39 -5.44
N ALA A 86 3.85 3.44 -4.55
CA ALA A 86 2.57 2.75 -4.57
C ALA A 86 1.40 3.71 -4.41
N GLY A 87 0.31 3.46 -5.16
CA GLY A 87 -0.89 4.29 -5.15
C GLY A 87 -1.51 4.48 -3.76
N THR A 88 -1.42 3.46 -2.91
CA THR A 88 -1.89 3.49 -1.50
C THR A 88 -1.08 4.41 -0.60
N LEU A 89 0.13 4.79 -1.02
CA LEU A 89 1.03 5.69 -0.28
C LEU A 89 1.18 7.06 -0.95
N SER A 90 0.75 7.21 -2.20
CA SER A 90 0.71 8.50 -2.89
C SER A 90 -0.70 9.07 -2.96
N GLY A 91 -1.65 8.32 -3.52
CA GLY A 91 -2.98 8.78 -3.94
C GLY A 91 -3.18 8.72 -5.46
N ALA A 92 -4.37 9.09 -5.91
CA ALA A 92 -4.78 9.13 -7.31
C ALA A 92 -5.47 10.46 -7.65
N PRO A 93 -5.10 11.17 -8.74
CA PRO A 93 -4.00 10.88 -9.66
C PRO A 93 -2.61 11.00 -9.02
N LYS A 94 -1.70 10.05 -9.29
CA LYS A 94 -0.42 9.87 -8.58
C LYS A 94 0.45 11.12 -8.52
N VAL A 95 0.71 11.76 -9.67
CA VAL A 95 1.57 12.97 -9.73
C VAL A 95 1.00 14.10 -8.88
N LYS A 96 -0.30 14.39 -9.04
CA LYS A 96 -0.93 15.48 -8.30
C LYS A 96 -0.96 15.20 -6.80
N ALA A 97 -1.19 13.94 -6.40
CA ALA A 97 -1.17 13.55 -5.01
C ALA A 97 0.24 13.70 -4.39
N MET A 98 1.29 13.35 -5.15
CA MET A 98 2.68 13.59 -4.72
C MET A 98 3.01 15.08 -4.58
N ASP A 99 2.52 15.95 -5.47
CA ASP A 99 2.69 17.40 -5.33
C ASP A 99 2.04 17.93 -4.05
N ILE A 100 0.84 17.45 -3.73
CA ILE A 100 0.11 17.83 -2.51
C ILE A 100 0.89 17.35 -1.28
N ILE A 101 1.34 16.09 -1.27
CA ILE A 101 2.17 15.53 -0.21
C ILE A 101 3.42 16.40 0.02
N ASP A 102 4.14 16.76 -1.05
CA ASP A 102 5.35 17.59 -0.93
C ASP A 102 5.06 19.00 -0.42
N SER A 103 3.87 19.54 -0.72
CA SER A 103 3.45 20.85 -0.24
C SER A 103 2.97 20.87 1.23
N LEU A 104 2.51 19.74 1.74
CA LEU A 104 1.90 19.63 3.08
C LEU A 104 2.85 19.00 4.11
N GLU A 105 3.71 18.06 3.72
CA GLU A 105 4.64 17.41 4.63
C GLU A 105 5.90 18.26 4.84
N ASN A 106 6.24 18.50 6.11
CA ASN A 106 7.40 19.34 6.48
C ASN A 106 8.76 18.64 6.32
N VAL A 107 8.78 17.36 5.96
CA VAL A 107 9.99 16.54 5.84
C VAL A 107 9.86 15.59 4.66
N LYS A 108 10.99 15.28 4.02
CA LYS A 108 11.04 14.23 2.99
C LYS A 108 10.84 12.86 3.65
N ARG A 109 10.01 12.01 3.04
CA ARG A 109 9.64 10.68 3.56
C ARG A 109 10.80 9.68 3.66
N GLY A 110 11.85 9.85 2.85
CA GLY A 110 12.99 8.93 2.84
C GLY A 110 12.54 7.50 2.50
N LEU A 111 12.73 6.56 3.44
CA LEU A 111 12.32 5.17 3.28
C LEU A 111 10.78 5.00 3.29
N TYR A 112 10.04 5.83 4.02
CA TYR A 112 8.60 5.66 4.20
C TYR A 112 7.83 5.80 2.88
N GLY A 113 7.03 4.78 2.55
CA GLY A 113 6.31 4.70 1.28
C GLY A 113 7.19 4.39 0.06
N GLY A 114 8.49 4.16 0.27
CA GLY A 114 9.39 3.53 -0.69
C GLY A 114 9.21 2.01 -0.71
N THR A 115 10.28 1.30 -1.06
CA THR A 115 10.27 -0.17 -1.16
C THR A 115 11.50 -0.79 -0.51
N VAL A 116 11.36 -2.03 -0.02
CA VAL A 116 12.46 -2.89 0.44
C VAL A 116 12.31 -4.25 -0.24
N GLY A 117 13.39 -4.81 -0.74
CA GLY A 117 13.33 -6.08 -1.46
C GLY A 117 14.69 -6.53 -1.97
N TYR A 118 14.67 -7.45 -2.93
CA TYR A 118 15.87 -7.97 -3.57
C TYR A 118 15.76 -7.97 -5.10
N LEU A 119 16.93 -8.00 -5.74
CA LEU A 119 17.11 -8.33 -7.15
C LEU A 119 17.99 -9.58 -7.20
N ALA A 120 17.45 -10.67 -7.74
CA ALA A 120 18.16 -11.92 -7.88
C ALA A 120 18.97 -11.96 -9.18
N PHE A 121 20.00 -12.81 -9.22
CA PHE A 121 20.87 -12.96 -10.40
C PHE A 121 20.16 -13.52 -11.63
N ASN A 122 19.02 -14.20 -11.45
CA ASN A 122 18.16 -14.66 -12.53
C ASN A 122 17.27 -13.55 -13.11
N GLY A 123 17.33 -12.34 -12.55
CA GLY A 123 16.53 -11.18 -12.94
C GLY A 123 15.27 -10.97 -12.10
N ASP A 124 14.89 -11.89 -11.21
CA ASP A 124 13.67 -11.72 -10.43
C ASP A 124 13.82 -10.58 -9.42
N ILE A 125 12.76 -9.79 -9.28
CA ILE A 125 12.64 -8.74 -8.28
C ILE A 125 11.41 -9.04 -7.44
N ASP A 126 11.58 -9.02 -6.13
CA ASP A 126 10.48 -9.04 -5.17
C ASP A 126 10.72 -7.94 -4.14
N THR A 127 9.69 -7.13 -3.93
CA THR A 127 9.76 -5.97 -3.05
C THR A 127 8.44 -5.75 -2.32
N CYS A 128 8.52 -5.22 -1.10
CA CYS A 128 7.38 -4.79 -0.32
C CYS A 128 7.42 -3.28 -0.08
N ILE A 129 6.25 -2.68 0.08
CA ILE A 129 6.14 -1.26 0.42
C ILE A 129 6.70 -1.05 1.83
N ALA A 130 7.58 -0.07 1.99
CA ALA A 130 8.21 0.28 3.24
C ALA A 130 7.26 1.08 4.16
N ILE A 131 6.32 0.35 4.77
CA ILE A 131 5.40 0.82 5.82
C ILE A 131 5.53 -0.03 7.07
N ARG A 132 5.01 0.45 8.20
CA ARG A 132 5.16 -0.23 9.51
C ARG A 132 6.60 -0.64 9.81
N THR A 133 7.56 0.20 9.41
CA THR A 133 9.00 -0.04 9.47
C THR A 133 9.64 0.92 10.48
N VAL A 134 10.71 0.48 11.13
CA VAL A 134 11.56 1.33 11.98
C VAL A 134 12.86 1.62 11.25
N LEU A 135 13.20 2.89 11.08
CA LEU A 135 14.52 3.29 10.60
C LEU A 135 15.37 3.71 11.80
N PHE A 136 16.48 3.00 12.05
CA PHE A 136 17.45 3.39 13.06
C PHE A 136 18.56 4.23 12.44
N ARG A 137 18.77 5.45 12.96
CA ARG A 137 19.84 6.33 12.51
C ARG A 137 20.29 7.25 13.63
N ASN A 138 21.60 7.37 13.84
CA ASN A 138 22.21 8.29 14.81
C ASN A 138 21.61 8.18 16.22
N GLY A 139 21.44 6.95 16.71
CA GLY A 139 20.87 6.69 18.04
C GLY A 139 19.37 7.00 18.16
N LYS A 140 18.66 7.25 17.05
CA LYS A 140 17.21 7.49 17.02
C LYS A 140 16.50 6.42 16.21
N ALA A 141 15.31 6.05 16.68
CA ALA A 141 14.36 5.22 15.95
C ALA A 141 13.28 6.12 15.32
N TYR A 142 13.10 6.03 14.02
CA TYR A 142 12.10 6.78 13.26
C TYR A 142 10.98 5.84 12.85
N VAL A 143 9.73 6.20 13.19
CA VAL A 143 8.51 5.49 12.80
C VAL A 143 7.60 6.51 12.12
N GLN A 144 7.16 6.20 10.91
CA GLN A 144 6.24 7.05 10.15
C GLN A 144 5.00 6.25 9.77
N ALA A 145 3.84 6.89 9.85
CA ALA A 145 2.54 6.33 9.51
C ALA A 145 1.67 7.43 8.87
N GLY A 146 0.67 7.00 8.12
CA GLY A 146 -0.25 7.89 7.41
C GLY A 146 -1.60 7.22 7.17
N ALA A 147 -2.54 8.02 6.68
CA ALA A 147 -3.88 7.63 6.31
C ALA A 147 -4.20 8.15 4.89
N GLY A 148 -5.08 7.44 4.19
CA GLY A 148 -5.58 7.88 2.89
C GLY A 148 -6.67 8.93 3.11
N ILE A 149 -6.56 10.08 2.46
CA ILE A 149 -7.54 11.16 2.60
C ILE A 149 -8.48 11.14 1.39
N VAL A 150 -9.78 11.03 1.68
CA VAL A 150 -10.86 11.10 0.69
C VAL A 150 -11.80 12.27 0.99
N TYR A 151 -12.74 12.52 0.09
CA TYR A 151 -13.63 13.70 0.17
C TYR A 151 -14.39 13.82 1.49
N ASP A 152 -14.81 12.70 2.07
CA ASP A 152 -15.60 12.61 3.30
C ASP A 152 -14.75 12.25 4.54
N SER A 153 -13.42 12.30 4.44
CA SER A 153 -12.52 12.06 5.56
C SER A 153 -12.75 13.07 6.69
N ILE A 154 -12.68 12.58 7.93
CA ILE A 154 -12.80 13.39 9.15
C ILE A 154 -11.41 13.53 9.77
N PRO A 155 -10.82 14.75 9.86
CA PRO A 155 -9.43 14.95 10.26
C PRO A 155 -9.02 14.21 11.54
N GLU A 156 -9.88 14.24 12.56
CA GLU A 156 -9.64 13.60 13.85
C GLU A 156 -9.55 12.07 13.71
N LYS A 157 -10.42 11.46 12.89
CA LYS A 157 -10.42 10.02 12.65
C LYS A 157 -9.17 9.57 11.90
N GLU A 158 -8.74 10.35 10.91
CA GLU A 158 -7.53 10.06 10.14
C GLU A 158 -6.28 10.17 11.01
N TYR A 159 -6.23 11.20 11.87
CA TYR A 159 -5.15 11.34 12.84
C TYR A 159 -5.09 10.14 13.79
N GLU A 160 -6.22 9.74 14.39
CA GLU A 160 -6.29 8.56 15.24
C GLU A 160 -5.81 7.29 14.53
N GLU A 161 -6.16 7.14 13.25
CA GLU A 161 -5.68 6.01 12.44
C GLU A 161 -4.16 6.01 12.30
N THR A 162 -3.55 7.16 12.02
CA THR A 162 -2.08 7.26 11.95
C THR A 162 -1.42 6.86 13.28
N VAL A 163 -1.98 7.29 14.41
CA VAL A 163 -1.51 6.96 15.75
C VAL A 163 -1.64 5.46 16.00
N ARG A 164 -2.78 4.84 15.66
CA ARG A 164 -2.98 3.38 15.78
C ARG A 164 -1.96 2.60 14.96
N LYS A 165 -1.72 3.01 13.71
CA LYS A 165 -0.73 2.38 12.81
C LYS A 165 0.69 2.49 13.36
N ALA A 166 1.10 3.65 13.84
CA ALA A 166 2.44 3.86 14.43
C ALA A 166 2.62 3.12 15.76
N SER A 167 1.59 3.09 16.60
CA SER A 167 1.64 2.49 17.95
C SER A 167 2.02 1.01 17.91
N ALA A 168 1.56 0.26 16.90
CA ALA A 168 1.94 -1.15 16.75
C ALA A 168 3.46 -1.34 16.65
N VAL A 169 4.13 -0.48 15.90
CA VAL A 169 5.58 -0.52 15.71
C VAL A 169 6.32 0.01 16.95
N ILE A 170 5.83 1.11 17.52
CA ILE A 170 6.40 1.69 18.74
C ILE A 170 6.35 0.70 19.91
N ASN A 171 5.25 -0.02 20.07
CA ASN A 171 5.12 -1.03 21.12
C ASN A 171 6.08 -2.19 20.91
N ALA A 172 6.31 -2.62 19.66
CA ALA A 172 7.30 -3.64 19.35
C ALA A 172 8.73 -3.22 19.76
N ILE A 173 9.10 -1.95 19.54
CA ILE A 173 10.39 -1.41 20.00
C ILE A 173 10.49 -1.46 21.53
N LYS A 174 9.44 -1.05 22.25
CA LYS A 174 9.41 -1.05 23.72
C LYS A 174 9.59 -2.47 24.27
N MET A 175 8.82 -3.43 23.75
CA MET A 175 8.89 -4.83 24.16
C MET A 175 10.26 -5.47 23.87
N ALA A 176 10.96 -5.05 22.81
CA ALA A 176 12.28 -5.58 22.48
C ALA A 176 13.41 -4.99 23.37
N GLY A 177 13.14 -3.88 24.06
CA GLY A 177 14.07 -3.25 25.00
C GLY A 177 13.88 -3.69 26.46
N GLU A 178 12.84 -4.49 26.75
CA GLU A 178 12.61 -5.18 28.02
C GLU A 178 13.40 -6.51 28.06
#